data_AF-A0A924ZD59-F1
#
_entry.id   AF-A0A924ZD59-F1
#
_cell.length_a   1.000
_cell.length_b   1.000
_cell.length_c   1.000
_cell.angle_alpha   90.00
_cell.angle_beta   90.00
_cell.angle_gamma   90.00
#
_symmetry.space_group_name_H-M   'P 1'
#
loop_
_entity.id
_entity.type
_entity.pdbx_description
1 polymer ?
#
loop_
_entity_poly.entity_id
_entity_poly.type
_entity_poly.pdbx_seq_one_letter_code
_entity_poly.pdbx_strand_id
1 'polypeptide(L)'
;GFRFLADETLPLLVGLETIAIADRAGFSLAVVILLADLVQGGRPAPLLSEVWETAQARLPTWPATLRAAVANGLRRCVELGLLDLERPPGDADCVTRPAKEVAEALVRVARSMNPNELLAVAQADRGDDVQQHLAALRQVIGQRDGIFPAGETWFPAEVVELVSHVPGSLGYEGCTAILLLNALATGDEAGWFDFRWVRQWPEYCALRSSTRDPVLAGIRHLYETDPDFLSAYFISAPDDASGARYGGWNCVPIPVVEDLF
;
A
#
# COMPACT_ATOMS: atom_id res chain seq x y z
N GLY A 1 16.90 4.09 8.43
CA GLY A 1 15.97 4.43 9.52
C GLY A 1 16.57 5.54 10.36
N PHE A 2 15.76 6.49 10.80
CA PHE A 2 16.17 7.52 11.76
C PHE A 2 16.00 6.92 13.16
N ARG A 3 17.08 6.82 13.96
CA ARG A 3 17.04 6.35 15.34
C ARG A 3 17.77 7.32 16.25
N PHE A 4 17.18 7.67 17.39
CA PHE A 4 17.81 8.52 18.41
C PHE A 4 18.68 7.67 19.35
N LEU A 5 19.83 7.18 18.86
CA LEU A 5 20.73 6.28 19.63
C LEU A 5 22.03 6.92 20.10
N ALA A 6 22.30 8.18 19.78
CA ALA A 6 23.54 8.87 20.11
C ALA A 6 23.29 10.11 20.99
N ASP A 7 24.24 10.44 21.86
CA ASP A 7 24.22 11.64 22.73
C ASP A 7 23.94 12.93 21.93
N GLU A 8 24.41 12.99 20.68
CA GLU A 8 24.20 14.13 19.77
C GLU A 8 22.74 14.33 19.35
N THR A 9 21.93 13.26 19.37
CA THR A 9 20.52 13.28 18.97
C THR A 9 19.56 13.45 20.16
N LEU A 10 20.06 13.32 21.39
CA LEU A 10 19.27 13.46 22.61
C LEU A 10 18.60 14.83 22.77
N PRO A 11 19.27 15.97 22.48
CA PRO A 11 18.62 17.28 22.54
C PRO A 11 17.43 17.42 21.58
N LEU A 12 17.52 16.78 20.40
CA LEU A 12 16.43 16.76 19.42
C LEU A 12 15.25 15.94 19.93
N LEU A 13 15.50 14.76 20.51
CA LEU A 13 14.46 13.93 21.13
C LEU A 13 13.72 14.70 22.23
N VAL A 14 14.46 15.31 23.16
CA VAL A 14 13.89 16.13 24.26
C VAL A 14 13.06 17.31 23.71
N GLY A 15 13.51 17.94 22.63
CA GLY A 15 12.77 19.00 21.95
C GLY A 15 11.44 18.52 21.39
N LEU A 16 11.43 17.35 20.74
CA LEU A 16 10.21 16.74 20.18
C LEU A 16 9.24 16.33 21.29
N GLU A 17 9.72 15.70 22.36
CA GLU A 17 8.93 15.37 23.55
C GLU A 17 8.30 16.63 24.15
N THR A 18 9.08 17.71 24.30
CA THR A 18 8.59 18.98 24.83
C THR A 18 7.49 19.58 23.96
N ILE A 19 7.64 19.54 22.62
CA ILE A 19 6.62 20.02 21.68
C ILE A 19 5.35 19.17 21.79
N ALA A 20 5.49 17.85 21.87
CA ALA A 20 4.38 16.92 21.94
C ALA A 20 3.60 17.05 23.26
N ILE A 21 4.30 17.06 24.40
CA ILE A 21 3.72 17.20 25.74
C ILE A 21 3.03 18.56 25.90
N ALA A 22 3.67 19.63 25.43
CA ALA A 22 3.10 20.98 25.54
C ALA A 22 2.01 21.27 24.49
N ASP A 23 1.72 20.31 23.61
CA ASP A 23 0.68 20.40 22.59
C ASP A 23 0.78 21.67 21.73
N ARG A 24 1.99 21.95 21.22
CA ARG A 24 2.31 23.19 20.49
C ARG A 24 2.26 23.01 18.98
N ALA A 25 2.45 24.12 18.27
CA ALA A 25 2.77 24.09 16.84
C ALA A 25 3.91 23.11 16.58
N GLY A 26 3.70 22.17 15.64
CA GLY A 26 4.62 21.06 15.38
C GLY A 26 4.25 19.74 16.08
N PHE A 27 3.16 19.69 16.85
CA PHE A 27 2.67 18.47 17.53
C PHE A 27 2.63 17.25 16.61
N SER A 28 2.00 17.37 15.44
CA SER A 28 1.82 16.24 14.53
C SER A 28 3.15 15.71 13.96
N LEU A 29 4.10 16.60 13.68
CA LEU A 29 5.45 16.23 13.25
C LEU A 29 6.20 15.52 14.39
N ALA A 30 6.09 16.03 15.62
CA ALA A 30 6.69 15.41 16.78
C ALA A 30 6.14 13.99 17.01
N VAL A 31 4.82 13.81 16.92
CA VAL A 31 4.18 12.48 17.02
C VAL A 31 4.71 11.53 15.96
N VAL A 32 4.77 11.94 14.69
CA VAL A 32 5.29 11.08 13.60
C VAL A 32 6.72 10.63 13.89
N ILE A 33 7.60 11.56 14.27
CA ILE A 33 9.02 11.25 14.50
C ILE A 33 9.19 10.34 15.72
N LEU A 34 8.52 10.66 16.83
CA LEU A 34 8.60 9.87 18.06
C LEU A 34 8.03 8.46 17.85
N LEU A 35 6.92 8.34 17.11
CA LEU A 35 6.31 7.06 16.78
C LEU A 35 7.21 6.23 15.85
N ALA A 36 7.84 6.87 14.85
CA ALA A 36 8.79 6.21 13.98
C ALA A 36 10.03 5.70 14.73
N ASP A 37 10.54 6.45 15.72
CA ASP A 37 11.62 5.99 16.59
C ASP A 37 11.20 4.77 17.41
N LEU A 38 10.01 4.84 18.03
CA LEU A 38 9.46 3.76 18.84
C LEU A 38 9.31 2.45 18.05
N VAL A 39 8.72 2.49 16.86
CA VAL A 39 8.58 1.32 15.96
C VAL A 39 9.95 0.75 15.55
N GLN A 40 10.97 1.60 15.44
CA GLN A 40 12.33 1.19 15.09
C GLN A 40 13.14 0.65 16.28
N GLY A 41 12.54 0.45 17.45
CA GLY A 41 13.22 -0.07 18.65
C GLY A 41 13.68 1.01 19.62
N GLY A 42 13.17 2.24 19.49
CA GLY A 42 13.26 3.26 20.52
C GLY A 42 12.62 2.81 21.84
N ARG A 43 12.98 3.45 22.94
CA ARG A 43 12.41 3.12 24.26
C ARG A 43 11.11 3.87 24.47
N PRO A 44 10.03 3.22 24.95
CA PRO A 44 8.85 3.93 25.39
C PRO A 44 9.22 4.92 26.50
N ALA A 45 8.81 6.19 26.35
CA ALA A 45 8.96 7.20 27.39
C ALA A 45 7.64 7.32 28.16
N PRO A 46 7.60 7.02 29.48
CA PRO A 46 6.37 7.09 30.27
C PRO A 46 5.69 8.46 30.26
N LEU A 47 6.45 9.53 30.03
CA LEU A 47 5.93 10.90 29.94
C LEU A 47 5.11 11.15 28.67
N LEU A 48 5.15 10.24 27.69
CA LEU A 48 4.42 10.36 26.42
C LEU A 48 3.09 9.62 26.42
N SER A 49 2.68 8.93 27.50
CA SER A 49 1.41 8.18 27.52
C SER A 49 0.21 9.06 27.14
N GLU A 50 0.09 10.26 27.75
CA GLU A 50 -0.97 11.24 27.44
C GLU A 50 -0.85 11.81 26.02
N VAL A 51 0.37 11.87 25.46
CA VAL A 51 0.61 12.33 24.08
C VAL A 51 -0.01 11.37 23.08
N TRP A 52 0.06 10.06 23.31
CA TRP A 52 -0.49 9.06 22.40
C TRP A 52 -2.02 9.07 22.39
N GLU A 53 -2.64 9.22 23.55
CA GLU A 53 -4.10 9.41 23.67
C GLU A 53 -4.53 10.71 22.97
N THR A 54 -3.79 11.80 23.17
CA THR A 54 -4.05 13.08 22.52
C THR A 54 -3.91 12.97 20.99
N ALA A 55 -2.88 12.29 20.50
CA ALA A 55 -2.68 12.05 19.07
C ALA A 55 -3.84 11.24 18.49
N GLN A 56 -4.25 10.18 19.17
CA GLN A 56 -5.38 9.35 18.77
C GLN A 56 -6.69 10.15 18.69
N ALA A 57 -7.01 10.94 19.71
CA ALA A 57 -8.22 11.77 19.74
C ALA A 57 -8.26 12.79 18.59
N ARG A 58 -7.09 13.16 18.04
CA ARG A 58 -6.95 14.13 16.95
C ARG A 58 -6.92 13.53 15.56
N LEU A 59 -6.80 12.21 15.41
CA LEU A 59 -6.75 11.54 14.11
C LEU A 59 -7.84 12.03 13.14
N PRO A 60 -9.12 12.23 13.55
CA PRO A 60 -10.16 12.70 12.63
C PRO A 60 -9.93 14.10 12.05
N THR A 61 -9.08 14.92 12.68
CA THR A 61 -8.78 16.29 12.25
C THR A 61 -7.57 16.39 11.33
N TRP A 62 -6.82 15.31 11.18
CA TRP A 62 -5.59 15.30 10.41
C TRP A 62 -5.84 15.02 8.93
N PRO A 63 -4.97 15.51 8.02
CA PRO A 63 -4.98 15.09 6.63
C PRO A 63 -4.94 13.55 6.53
N ALA A 64 -5.68 12.97 5.57
CA ALA A 64 -5.90 11.53 5.49
C ALA A 64 -4.61 10.71 5.49
N THR A 65 -3.55 11.20 4.83
CA THR A 65 -2.23 10.57 4.78
C THR A 65 -1.54 10.50 6.13
N LEU A 66 -1.57 11.62 6.85
CA LEU A 66 -0.96 11.75 8.16
C LEU A 66 -1.76 10.95 9.20
N ARG A 67 -3.08 11.00 9.10
CA ARG A 67 -4.00 10.17 9.88
C ARG A 67 -3.67 8.69 9.70
N ALA A 68 -3.65 8.19 8.45
CA ALA A 68 -3.35 6.79 8.15
C ALA A 68 -1.96 6.36 8.64
N ALA A 69 -0.93 7.18 8.40
CA ALA A 69 0.43 6.88 8.82
C ALA A 69 0.55 6.77 10.36
N VAL A 70 -0.04 7.72 11.10
CA VAL A 70 0.03 7.69 12.56
C VAL A 70 -0.89 6.64 13.17
N ALA A 71 -2.09 6.44 12.62
CA ALA A 71 -2.98 5.37 13.06
C ALA A 71 -2.32 3.99 12.91
N ASN A 72 -1.68 3.72 11.77
CA ASN A 72 -0.91 2.48 11.58
C ASN A 72 0.27 2.36 12.53
N GLY A 73 1.04 3.43 12.74
CA GLY A 73 2.14 3.40 13.71
C GLY A 73 1.67 3.13 15.14
N LEU A 74 0.57 3.78 15.57
CA LEU A 74 0.00 3.58 16.92
C LEU A 74 -0.51 2.15 17.08
N ARG A 75 -1.27 1.65 16.09
CA ARG A 75 -1.75 0.26 16.06
C ARG A 75 -0.59 -0.72 16.14
N ARG A 76 0.46 -0.52 15.33
CA ARG A 76 1.65 -1.37 15.33
C ARG A 76 2.37 -1.38 16.67
N CYS A 77 2.50 -0.21 17.31
CA CYS A 77 3.07 -0.13 18.65
C CYS A 77 2.24 -0.87 19.70
N VAL A 78 0.90 -0.86 19.61
CA VAL A 78 0.04 -1.66 20.49
C VAL A 78 0.23 -3.16 20.23
N GLU A 79 0.25 -3.60 18.96
CA GLU A 79 0.49 -5.00 18.59
C GLU A 79 1.84 -5.52 19.10
N LEU A 80 2.87 -4.67 19.08
CA LEU A 80 4.21 -4.99 19.58
C LEU A 80 4.33 -4.86 21.12
N GLY A 81 3.27 -4.46 21.82
CA GLY A 81 3.29 -4.23 23.27
C GLY A 81 4.14 -3.04 23.72
N LEU A 82 4.42 -2.10 22.81
CA LEU A 82 5.21 -0.89 23.08
C LEU A 82 4.36 0.23 23.68
N LEU A 83 3.05 0.24 23.39
CA LEU A 83 2.07 1.18 23.90
C LEU A 83 0.87 0.44 24.45
N ASP A 84 0.27 1.01 25.49
CA ASP A 84 -1.04 0.61 26.00
C ASP A 84 -2.01 1.75 25.71
N LEU A 85 -2.96 1.50 24.80
CA LEU A 85 -3.99 2.45 24.42
C LEU A 85 -5.35 1.82 24.74
N GLU A 86 -6.18 2.54 25.50
CA GLU A 86 -7.51 2.05 25.90
C GLU A 86 -8.36 1.62 24.69
N ARG A 87 -8.24 2.35 23.57
CA ARG A 87 -8.93 2.04 22.33
C ARG A 87 -8.01 2.25 21.13
N PRO A 88 -7.33 1.23 20.60
CA PRO A 88 -6.47 1.38 19.42
C PRO A 88 -7.19 1.98 18.20
N PRO A 89 -6.48 2.63 17.25
CA PRO A 89 -7.10 3.20 16.05
C PRO A 89 -7.88 2.16 15.23
N GLY A 90 -9.06 2.53 14.73
CA GLY A 90 -9.91 1.65 13.92
C GLY A 90 -9.47 1.58 12.46
N ASP A 91 -9.99 0.63 11.69
CA ASP A 91 -9.52 0.40 10.30
C ASP A 91 -9.73 1.60 9.38
N ALA A 92 -10.81 2.35 9.59
CA ALA A 92 -11.06 3.59 8.88
C ALA A 92 -9.97 4.65 9.14
N ASP A 93 -9.36 4.65 10.34
CA ASP A 93 -8.29 5.57 10.70
C ASP A 93 -6.96 5.17 10.04
N CYS A 94 -6.78 3.89 9.70
CA CYS A 94 -5.54 3.35 9.14
C CYS A 94 -5.44 3.47 7.62
N VAL A 95 -6.51 3.84 6.92
CA VAL A 95 -6.48 3.95 5.45
C VAL A 95 -6.55 5.41 5.00
N THR A 96 -5.74 5.77 4.00
CA THR A 96 -5.78 7.08 3.35
C THR A 96 -7.09 7.21 2.56
N ARG A 97 -7.55 6.12 1.94
CA ARG A 97 -8.83 6.04 1.22
C ARG A 97 -9.62 4.78 1.56
N PRO A 98 -10.96 4.86 1.66
CA PRO A 98 -11.80 3.68 1.81
C PRO A 98 -11.65 2.73 0.62
N ALA A 99 -11.62 1.42 0.88
CA ALA A 99 -11.48 0.39 -0.15
C ALA A 99 -12.52 0.53 -1.27
N LYS A 100 -13.75 0.92 -0.92
CA LYS A 100 -14.84 1.13 -1.86
C LYS A 100 -14.54 2.20 -2.92
N GLU A 101 -13.99 3.35 -2.51
CA GLU A 101 -13.66 4.43 -3.44
C GLU A 101 -12.55 4.01 -4.42
N VAL A 102 -11.54 3.31 -3.88
CA VAL A 102 -10.43 2.78 -4.67
C VAL A 102 -10.93 1.73 -5.66
N ALA A 103 -11.76 0.79 -5.21
CA ALA A 103 -12.35 -0.23 -6.06
C ALA A 103 -13.20 0.38 -7.18
N GLU A 104 -14.07 1.35 -6.89
CA GLU A 104 -14.87 2.04 -7.91
C GLU A 104 -13.99 2.72 -8.97
N ALA A 105 -12.83 3.27 -8.57
CA ALA A 105 -11.86 3.85 -9.50
C ALA A 105 -11.15 2.81 -10.36
N LEU A 106 -10.71 1.70 -9.77
CA LEU A 106 -10.10 0.58 -10.50
C LEU A 106 -11.08 -0.08 -11.48
N VAL A 107 -12.36 -0.17 -11.13
CA VAL A 107 -13.42 -0.69 -12.03
C VAL A 107 -13.51 0.18 -13.30
N ARG A 108 -13.39 1.51 -13.17
CA ARG A 108 -13.37 2.40 -14.35
C ARG A 108 -12.15 2.13 -15.23
N VAL A 109 -10.98 1.91 -14.63
CA VAL A 109 -9.77 1.54 -15.37
C VAL A 109 -9.97 0.21 -16.11
N ALA A 110 -10.46 -0.82 -15.43
CA ALA A 110 -10.74 -2.13 -16.04
C ALA A 110 -11.73 -2.03 -17.21
N ARG A 111 -12.78 -1.21 -17.06
CA ARG A 111 -13.81 -0.97 -18.10
C ARG A 111 -13.34 -0.10 -19.25
N SER A 112 -12.21 0.60 -19.12
CA SER A 112 -11.65 1.41 -20.20
C SER A 112 -10.99 0.58 -21.31
N MET A 113 -10.74 -0.71 -21.07
CA MET A 113 -10.18 -1.60 -22.07
C MET A 113 -11.05 -1.67 -23.32
N ASN A 114 -10.45 -1.34 -24.46
CA ASN A 114 -11.12 -1.39 -25.74
C ASN A 114 -11.17 -2.84 -26.29
N PRO A 115 -11.98 -3.12 -27.34
CA PRO A 115 -12.11 -4.47 -27.88
C PRO A 115 -10.81 -5.13 -28.34
N ASN A 116 -9.83 -4.37 -28.84
CA ASN A 116 -8.54 -4.90 -29.26
C ASN A 116 -7.68 -5.30 -28.06
N GLU A 117 -7.73 -4.51 -26.98
CA GLU A 117 -7.06 -4.85 -25.72
C GLU A 117 -7.66 -6.11 -25.10
N LEU A 118 -8.99 -6.23 -25.05
CA LEU A 118 -9.66 -7.44 -24.54
C LEU A 118 -9.28 -8.69 -25.35
N LEU A 119 -9.19 -8.58 -26.67
CA LEU A 119 -8.76 -9.69 -27.53
C LEU A 119 -7.29 -10.04 -27.30
N ALA A 120 -6.41 -9.04 -27.21
CA ALA A 120 -4.98 -9.26 -26.94
C ALA A 120 -4.76 -9.95 -25.58
N VAL A 121 -5.50 -9.54 -24.54
CA VAL A 121 -5.47 -10.20 -23.23
C VAL A 121 -5.91 -11.65 -23.35
N ALA A 122 -7.03 -11.92 -24.02
CA ALA A 122 -7.53 -13.28 -24.20
C ALA A 122 -6.58 -14.20 -25.01
N GLN A 123 -5.61 -13.64 -25.73
CA GLN A 123 -4.60 -14.38 -26.49
C GLN A 123 -3.28 -14.56 -25.72
N ALA A 124 -3.14 -13.98 -24.52
CA ALA A 124 -1.87 -13.91 -23.81
C ALA A 124 -1.30 -15.29 -23.43
N ASP A 125 -2.17 -16.28 -23.20
CA ASP A 125 -1.76 -17.67 -22.99
C ASP A 125 -1.55 -18.41 -24.32
N ARG A 126 -0.62 -17.88 -25.15
CA ARG A 126 -0.20 -18.48 -26.42
C ARG A 126 -1.33 -18.76 -27.43
N GLY A 127 -2.49 -18.13 -27.25
CA GLY A 127 -3.67 -18.35 -28.08
C GLY A 127 -4.49 -19.59 -27.71
N ASP A 128 -4.25 -20.21 -26.55
CA ASP A 128 -5.11 -21.28 -26.04
C ASP A 128 -6.44 -20.70 -25.54
N ASP A 129 -7.54 -21.39 -25.82
CA ASP A 129 -8.91 -21.09 -25.35
C ASP A 129 -9.36 -19.60 -25.42
N VAL A 130 -8.89 -18.87 -26.44
CA VAL A 130 -9.11 -17.41 -26.59
C VAL A 130 -10.56 -16.99 -26.42
N GLN A 131 -11.50 -17.74 -27.01
CA GLN A 131 -12.92 -17.39 -26.93
C GLN A 131 -13.48 -17.54 -25.51
N GLN A 132 -12.99 -18.53 -24.75
CA GLN A 132 -13.38 -18.75 -23.37
C GLN A 132 -12.79 -17.67 -22.46
N HIS A 133 -11.50 -17.34 -22.61
CA HIS A 133 -10.89 -16.21 -21.90
C HIS A 133 -11.61 -14.89 -22.21
N LEU A 134 -11.91 -14.62 -23.49
CA LEU A 134 -12.59 -13.38 -23.89
C LEU A 134 -14.01 -13.30 -23.31
N ALA A 135 -14.76 -14.40 -23.31
CA ALA A 135 -16.08 -14.45 -22.70
C ALA A 135 -16.02 -14.21 -21.19
N ALA A 136 -15.11 -14.91 -20.50
CA ALA A 136 -14.91 -14.77 -19.06
C ALA A 136 -14.45 -13.35 -18.67
N LEU A 137 -13.52 -12.76 -19.43
CA LEU A 137 -13.02 -11.40 -19.22
C LEU A 137 -14.15 -10.36 -19.34
N ARG A 138 -14.98 -10.48 -20.37
CA ARG A 138 -16.17 -9.61 -20.53
C ARG A 138 -17.16 -9.77 -19.39
N GLN A 139 -17.36 -10.99 -18.90
CA GLN A 139 -18.22 -11.25 -17.75
C GLN A 139 -17.66 -10.61 -16.47
N VAL A 140 -16.38 -10.80 -16.19
CA VAL A 140 -15.70 -10.25 -15.02
C VAL A 140 -15.80 -8.72 -15.00
N ILE A 141 -15.49 -8.05 -16.11
CA ILE A 141 -15.54 -6.58 -16.22
C ILE A 141 -16.97 -6.03 -16.23
N GLY A 142 -17.87 -6.71 -16.96
CA GLY A 142 -19.22 -6.21 -17.22
C GLY A 142 -20.22 -6.51 -16.12
N GLN A 143 -20.06 -7.63 -15.40
CA GLN A 143 -21.08 -8.15 -14.48
C GLN A 143 -20.58 -8.34 -13.05
N ARG A 144 -19.26 -8.43 -12.84
CA ARG A 144 -18.66 -8.73 -11.53
C ARG A 144 -17.72 -7.64 -11.04
N ASP A 145 -17.76 -6.45 -11.66
CA ASP A 145 -16.92 -5.31 -11.30
C ASP A 145 -15.44 -5.68 -11.16
N GLY A 146 -14.92 -6.54 -12.06
CA GLY A 146 -13.53 -6.97 -12.05
C GLY A 146 -13.20 -8.11 -11.06
N ILE A 147 -14.17 -8.63 -10.30
CA ILE A 147 -13.94 -9.68 -9.30
C ILE A 147 -14.10 -11.07 -9.91
N PHE A 148 -13.08 -11.91 -9.71
CA PHE A 148 -13.09 -13.30 -10.14
C PHE A 148 -14.14 -14.13 -9.37
N PRO A 149 -14.68 -15.21 -9.96
CA PRO A 149 -15.36 -16.24 -9.19
C PRO A 149 -14.45 -16.85 -8.11
N ALA A 150 -15.03 -17.29 -6.99
CA ALA A 150 -14.25 -17.92 -5.93
C ALA A 150 -13.55 -19.19 -6.44
N GLY A 151 -12.24 -19.29 -6.21
CA GLY A 151 -11.41 -20.41 -6.67
C GLY A 151 -11.07 -20.38 -8.17
N GLU A 152 -11.47 -19.35 -8.90
CA GLU A 152 -11.07 -19.19 -10.30
C GLU A 152 -9.58 -18.88 -10.41
N THR A 153 -8.87 -19.70 -11.18
CA THR A 153 -7.41 -19.60 -11.37
C THR A 153 -7.03 -19.61 -12.84
N TRP A 154 -7.97 -19.86 -13.75
CA TRP A 154 -7.71 -20.06 -15.16
C TRP A 154 -8.42 -19.02 -16.03
N PHE A 155 -9.76 -18.98 -16.02
CA PHE A 155 -10.56 -18.14 -16.93
C PHE A 155 -11.26 -16.98 -16.19
N PRO A 156 -10.84 -15.71 -16.34
CA PRO A 156 -9.72 -15.18 -17.12
C PRO A 156 -8.48 -14.92 -16.26
N ALA A 157 -8.41 -15.46 -15.03
CA ALA A 157 -7.38 -15.09 -14.04
C ALA A 157 -5.95 -15.24 -14.59
N GLU A 158 -5.65 -16.34 -15.28
CA GLU A 158 -4.32 -16.61 -15.82
C GLU A 158 -3.87 -15.55 -16.83
N VAL A 159 -4.70 -15.25 -17.83
CA VAL A 159 -4.34 -14.22 -18.84
C VAL A 159 -4.26 -12.82 -18.26
N VAL A 160 -5.07 -12.50 -17.24
CA VAL A 160 -4.99 -11.22 -16.51
C VAL A 160 -3.67 -11.12 -15.76
N GLU A 161 -3.26 -12.19 -15.08
CA GLU A 161 -1.99 -12.22 -14.37
C GLU A 161 -0.78 -12.11 -15.32
N LEU A 162 -0.82 -12.85 -16.43
CA LEU A 162 0.23 -12.81 -17.46
C LEU A 162 0.40 -11.40 -18.04
N VAL A 163 -0.69 -10.75 -18.45
CA VAL A 163 -0.64 -9.42 -19.06
C VAL A 163 -0.23 -8.36 -18.04
N SER A 164 -0.75 -8.41 -16.80
CA SER A 164 -0.34 -7.47 -15.75
C SER A 164 1.13 -7.62 -15.33
N HIS A 165 1.81 -8.70 -15.75
CA HIS A 165 3.24 -8.90 -15.51
C HIS A 165 4.15 -8.19 -16.51
N VAL A 166 3.62 -7.74 -17.66
CA VAL A 166 4.43 -7.21 -18.77
C VAL A 166 4.07 -5.76 -19.04
N PRO A 167 4.75 -4.78 -18.40
CA PRO A 167 4.51 -3.37 -18.68
C PRO A 167 4.59 -3.03 -20.17
N GLY A 168 3.64 -2.23 -20.63
CA GLY A 168 3.52 -1.82 -22.04
C GLY A 168 2.79 -2.81 -22.95
N SER A 169 2.39 -3.99 -22.47
CA SER A 169 1.51 -4.87 -23.24
C SER A 169 0.11 -4.27 -23.41
N LEU A 170 -0.57 -4.60 -24.50
CA LEU A 170 -1.97 -4.22 -24.69
C LEU A 170 -2.83 -4.80 -23.56
N GLY A 171 -3.63 -3.96 -22.89
CA GLY A 171 -4.44 -4.36 -21.74
C GLY A 171 -3.71 -4.39 -20.39
N TYR A 172 -2.41 -4.03 -20.32
CA TYR A 172 -1.64 -3.97 -19.06
C TYR A 172 -2.34 -3.18 -17.96
N GLU A 173 -2.79 -1.97 -18.27
CA GLU A 173 -3.45 -1.06 -17.35
C GLU A 173 -4.74 -1.68 -16.76
N GLY A 174 -5.60 -2.22 -17.64
CA GLY A 174 -6.86 -2.84 -17.24
C GLY A 174 -6.67 -4.14 -16.46
N CYS A 175 -5.71 -4.98 -16.86
CA CYS A 175 -5.39 -6.21 -16.14
C CYS A 175 -4.79 -5.95 -14.76
N THR A 176 -3.92 -4.93 -14.63
CA THR A 176 -3.40 -4.48 -13.33
C THR A 176 -4.53 -4.02 -12.42
N ALA A 177 -5.50 -3.27 -12.95
CA ALA A 177 -6.66 -2.85 -12.17
C ALA A 177 -7.56 -4.02 -11.72
N ILE A 178 -7.80 -5.00 -12.60
CA ILE A 178 -8.54 -6.24 -12.25
C ILE A 178 -7.79 -7.00 -11.15
N LEU A 179 -6.47 -7.14 -11.25
CA LEU A 179 -5.69 -7.84 -10.25
C LEU A 179 -5.73 -7.11 -8.90
N LEU A 180 -5.62 -5.78 -8.88
CA LEU A 180 -5.78 -4.96 -7.66
C LEU A 180 -7.17 -5.10 -7.05
N LEU A 181 -8.23 -5.15 -7.85
CA LEU A 181 -9.59 -5.35 -7.34
C LEU A 181 -9.73 -6.65 -6.57
N ASN A 182 -9.12 -7.73 -7.08
CA ASN A 182 -9.13 -9.01 -6.40
C ASN A 182 -8.22 -9.00 -5.16
N ALA A 183 -7.04 -8.39 -5.23
CA ALA A 183 -6.17 -8.18 -4.07
C ALA A 183 -6.87 -7.41 -2.95
N LEU A 184 -7.58 -6.31 -3.27
CA LEU A 184 -8.36 -5.55 -2.29
C LEU A 184 -9.49 -6.38 -1.67
N ALA A 185 -10.11 -7.27 -2.44
CA ALA A 185 -11.21 -8.10 -1.97
C ALA A 185 -10.74 -9.23 -1.02
N THR A 186 -9.50 -9.72 -1.20
CA THR A 186 -8.96 -10.84 -0.43
C THR A 186 -7.85 -10.43 0.55
N GLY A 187 -7.45 -9.16 0.59
CA GLY A 187 -6.28 -8.73 1.36
C GLY A 187 -4.95 -9.22 0.76
N ASP A 188 -4.91 -9.37 -0.57
CA ASP A 188 -3.75 -9.86 -1.33
C ASP A 188 -3.21 -11.23 -0.87
N GLU A 189 -4.09 -12.15 -0.46
CA GLU A 189 -3.72 -13.52 -0.03
C GLU A 189 -2.82 -14.27 -1.02
N ALA A 190 -2.93 -13.97 -2.31
CA ALA A 190 -2.11 -14.56 -3.37
C ALA A 190 -0.70 -13.93 -3.49
N GLY A 191 -0.41 -12.85 -2.75
CA GLY A 191 0.84 -12.11 -2.78
C GLY A 191 1.11 -11.51 -4.16
N TRP A 192 0.11 -10.90 -4.79
CA TRP A 192 0.28 -10.38 -6.15
C TRP A 192 1.06 -9.07 -6.19
N PHE A 193 0.98 -8.21 -5.18
CA PHE A 193 1.44 -6.83 -5.31
C PHE A 193 2.71 -6.46 -4.55
N ASP A 194 3.12 -7.20 -3.54
CA ASP A 194 4.35 -6.91 -2.79
C ASP A 194 5.59 -6.97 -3.71
N PHE A 195 5.76 -8.06 -4.46
CA PHE A 195 6.87 -8.25 -5.40
C PHE A 195 6.71 -7.38 -6.64
N ARG A 196 5.48 -7.12 -7.09
CA ARG A 196 5.22 -6.28 -8.25
C ARG A 196 5.55 -4.83 -7.97
N TRP A 197 5.23 -4.31 -6.79
CA TRP A 197 5.65 -2.95 -6.42
C TRP A 197 7.18 -2.81 -6.51
N VAL A 198 7.89 -3.75 -5.89
CA VAL A 198 9.36 -3.78 -5.88
C VAL A 198 9.96 -3.79 -7.29
N ARG A 199 9.31 -4.45 -8.25
CA ARG A 199 9.80 -4.58 -9.64
C ARG A 199 9.27 -3.55 -10.62
N GLN A 200 8.05 -3.07 -10.44
CA GLN A 200 7.27 -2.34 -11.44
C GLN A 200 6.84 -0.93 -10.99
N TRP A 201 7.31 -0.45 -9.82
CA TRP A 201 6.94 0.89 -9.36
C TRP A 201 7.22 2.01 -10.39
N PRO A 202 8.32 2.00 -11.19
CA PRO A 202 8.56 3.05 -12.18
C PRO A 202 7.46 3.06 -13.25
N GLU A 203 7.04 1.88 -13.68
CA GLU A 203 6.02 1.69 -14.71
C GLU A 203 4.65 2.13 -14.20
N TYR A 204 4.29 1.79 -12.96
CA TYR A 204 3.07 2.32 -12.34
C TYR A 204 3.10 3.84 -12.26
N CYS A 205 4.21 4.44 -11.83
CA CYS A 205 4.34 5.89 -11.72
C CYS A 205 4.32 6.61 -13.08
N ALA A 206 4.73 5.92 -14.16
CA ALA A 206 4.75 6.44 -15.52
C ALA A 206 3.39 6.35 -16.25
N LEU A 207 2.39 5.68 -15.66
CA LEU A 207 1.04 5.60 -16.23
C LEU A 207 0.40 7.00 -16.36
N ARG A 208 -0.58 7.11 -17.25
CA ARG A 208 -1.44 8.31 -17.35
C ARG A 208 -2.22 8.49 -16.05
N SER A 209 -2.44 9.74 -15.61
CA SER A 209 -3.08 10.03 -14.31
C SER A 209 -4.40 9.28 -14.10
N SER A 210 -5.25 9.21 -15.14
CA SER A 210 -6.53 8.49 -15.12
C SER A 210 -6.44 7.01 -14.73
N THR A 211 -5.27 6.40 -14.88
CA THR A 211 -5.00 5.00 -14.55
C THR A 211 -4.02 4.89 -13.38
N ARG A 212 -2.95 5.69 -13.40
CA ARG A 212 -1.91 5.77 -12.38
C ARG A 212 -2.52 5.97 -11.01
N ASP A 213 -3.40 6.96 -10.88
CA ASP A 213 -3.88 7.43 -9.59
C ASP A 213 -4.75 6.36 -8.90
N PRO A 214 -5.71 5.70 -9.59
CA PRO A 214 -6.38 4.50 -9.06
C PRO A 214 -5.43 3.34 -8.72
N VAL A 215 -4.45 3.04 -9.58
CA VAL A 215 -3.50 1.94 -9.36
C VAL A 215 -2.64 2.19 -8.11
N LEU A 216 -2.06 3.37 -7.99
CA LEU A 216 -1.24 3.74 -6.83
C LEU A 216 -2.08 3.80 -5.55
N ALA A 217 -3.35 4.24 -5.62
CA ALA A 217 -4.25 4.20 -4.48
C ALA A 217 -4.59 2.76 -4.05
N GLY A 218 -4.73 1.82 -4.99
CA GLY A 218 -4.88 0.39 -4.71
C GLY A 218 -3.68 -0.19 -3.98
N ILE A 219 -2.48 0.03 -4.52
CA ILE A 219 -1.22 -0.43 -3.90
C ILE A 219 -1.03 0.20 -2.53
N ARG A 220 -1.33 1.49 -2.38
CA ARG A 220 -1.27 2.21 -1.10
C ARG A 220 -2.23 1.62 -0.07
N HIS A 221 -3.45 1.26 -0.49
CA HIS A 221 -4.42 0.65 0.41
C HIS A 221 -3.90 -0.71 0.92
N LEU A 222 -3.38 -1.57 0.04
CA LEU A 222 -2.77 -2.85 0.43
C LEU A 222 -1.64 -2.63 1.45
N TYR A 223 -0.73 -1.70 1.18
CA TYR A 223 0.34 -1.33 2.12
C TYR A 223 -0.16 -0.84 3.49
N GLU A 224 -1.31 -0.17 3.53
CA GLU A 224 -1.89 0.35 4.76
C GLU A 224 -2.70 -0.68 5.55
N THR A 225 -3.15 -1.76 4.91
CA THR A 225 -4.01 -2.78 5.52
C THR A 225 -3.30 -4.10 5.79
N ASP A 226 -2.22 -4.40 5.07
CA ASP A 226 -1.41 -5.59 5.25
C ASP A 226 -0.08 -5.25 5.97
N PRO A 227 0.09 -5.66 7.25
CA PRO A 227 1.31 -5.40 8.01
C PRO A 227 2.55 -6.12 7.44
N ASP A 228 2.35 -7.14 6.62
CA ASP A 228 3.41 -7.92 5.99
C ASP A 228 3.70 -7.45 4.55
N PHE A 229 3.00 -6.43 4.05
CA PHE A 229 3.25 -5.86 2.73
C PHE A 229 4.70 -5.36 2.64
N LEU A 230 5.48 -5.92 1.70
CA LEU A 230 6.92 -5.69 1.50
C LEU A 230 7.85 -6.29 2.58
N SER A 231 7.35 -6.95 3.62
CA SER A 231 8.14 -7.49 4.74
C SER A 231 9.30 -8.41 4.31
N ALA A 232 9.04 -9.33 3.37
CA ALA A 232 10.03 -10.28 2.86
C ALA A 232 11.24 -9.62 2.17
N TYR A 233 11.03 -8.43 1.61
CA TYR A 233 12.07 -7.65 0.93
C TYR A 233 12.92 -6.82 1.90
N PHE A 234 12.45 -6.62 3.14
CA PHE A 234 13.25 -5.98 4.20
C PHE A 234 14.20 -6.95 4.91
N ILE A 235 13.86 -8.25 4.97
CA ILE A 235 14.66 -9.27 5.70
C ILE A 235 15.81 -9.80 4.82
N SER A 236 15.69 -9.71 3.50
CA SER A 236 16.59 -10.39 2.56
C SER A 236 17.80 -9.55 2.09
N ALA A 237 18.13 -8.43 2.74
CA ALA A 237 19.42 -7.77 2.51
C ALA A 237 20.53 -8.64 3.14
N PRO A 238 21.34 -9.38 2.37
CA PRO A 238 22.41 -10.17 2.95
C PRO A 238 23.49 -9.20 3.46
N ASP A 239 24.08 -9.50 4.61
CA ASP A 239 25.37 -8.94 5.03
C ASP A 239 26.49 -9.49 4.12
N ASP A 240 26.42 -9.25 2.81
CA ASP A 240 27.44 -9.71 1.89
C ASP A 240 28.64 -8.76 1.94
N ALA A 241 29.67 -9.20 2.66
CA ALA A 241 30.99 -8.57 2.71
C ALA A 241 31.71 -8.51 1.34
N SER A 242 31.04 -8.86 0.24
CA SER A 242 31.56 -8.87 -1.13
C SER A 242 31.58 -7.52 -1.84
N GLY A 243 30.92 -6.48 -1.30
CA GLY A 243 30.94 -5.14 -1.90
C GLY A 243 30.32 -5.05 -3.31
N ALA A 244 29.70 -6.13 -3.79
CA ALA A 244 28.89 -6.14 -4.99
C ALA A 244 27.49 -5.71 -4.58
N ARG A 245 27.22 -4.40 -4.64
CA ARG A 245 25.88 -3.86 -4.49
C ARG A 245 24.96 -4.51 -5.52
N TYR A 246 24.28 -5.60 -5.16
CA TYR A 246 23.00 -5.92 -5.79
C TYR A 246 22.16 -4.67 -5.61
N GLY A 247 21.81 -4.04 -6.75
CA GLY A 247 21.27 -2.69 -6.82
C GLY A 247 20.29 -2.45 -5.68
N GLY A 248 20.66 -1.52 -4.80
CA GLY A 248 19.97 -1.32 -3.53
C GLY A 248 18.48 -1.29 -3.77
N TRP A 249 17.77 -2.26 -3.20
CA TRP A 249 16.32 -2.24 -3.05
C TRP A 249 16.01 -1.10 -2.08
N ASN A 250 16.22 0.14 -2.56
CA ASN A 250 15.84 1.34 -1.86
C ASN A 250 14.33 1.26 -1.74
N CYS A 251 13.85 1.27 -0.50
CA CYS A 251 12.43 1.25 -0.19
C CYS A 251 11.78 2.44 -0.90
N VAL A 252 11.13 2.18 -2.04
CA VAL A 252 10.49 3.24 -2.79
C VAL A 252 9.19 3.55 -2.07
N PRO A 253 9.02 4.79 -1.56
CA PRO A 253 7.80 5.16 -0.87
C PRO A 253 6.64 5.04 -1.85
N ILE A 254 5.56 4.40 -1.42
CA ILE A 254 4.33 4.33 -2.21
C ILE A 254 3.71 5.73 -2.20
N PRO A 255 3.58 6.39 -3.37
CA PRO A 255 3.07 7.74 -3.46
C PRO A 255 1.67 7.86 -2.87
N VAL A 256 1.38 9.05 -2.35
CA VAL A 256 0.02 9.44 -1.99
C VAL A 256 -0.67 9.99 -3.23
N VAL A 257 -1.93 9.59 -3.41
CA VAL A 257 -2.79 10.09 -4.48
C VAL A 257 -3.98 10.88 -3.89
N GLU A 258 -4.02 12.18 -4.17
CA GLU A 258 -5.04 13.11 -3.66
C GLU A 258 -6.32 13.18 -4.51
N ASP A 259 -6.27 12.76 -5.78
CA ASP A 259 -7.44 12.70 -6.67
C ASP A 259 -7.50 11.36 -7.43
N LEU A 260 -8.69 10.77 -7.55
CA LEU A 260 -8.94 9.50 -8.26
C LEU A 260 -9.71 9.70 -9.57
N PHE A 261 -9.99 10.94 -9.96
CA PHE A 261 -10.91 11.29 -11.04
C PHE A 261 -10.31 12.28 -12.05
#